data_AF-A0A936C260-F1
#
_entry.id   AF-A0A936C260-F1
#
_cell.length_a   1.000
_cell.length_b   1.000
_cell.length_c   1.000
_cell.angle_alpha   90.00
_cell.angle_beta   90.00
_cell.angle_gamma   90.00
#
_symmetry.space_group_name_H-M   'P 1'
#
loop_
_entity.id
_entity.type
_entity.pdbx_description
1 polymer ?
#
loop_
_entity_poly.entity_id
_entity_poly.type
_entity_poly.pdbx_seq_one_letter_code
_entity_poly.pdbx_strand_id
1 'polypeptide(L)'
;MPLRHVVDLFETRELHFASPESWDDPYEKVLRHKGSSLAFAQCWCTRAVSDAMWRIYSSDRTAIRIRSTRSKLLVVGARIKATYNATFRLDEVVYKQAREVDEGLATIAAELKQTFSMNRAVDALYVKRDAFDYEAEVRAVAFLQPKKGVQPPQHLRVRIDPHSLVDSILFDPRAEATYIRMATYFLRKSLNFEGPVSRSALYRAARIDIPDDAEPILQADAYRRRSSQTLPCLGEICGSRSVEVRIEDSGGVPVLPLCDGCLCSHPSGRPRSEIQLFDQSKIQFVDKSKVQLVDQSEVQLLGKPKLQLVHQSFVQFINKPQVQLVD
;
A
#
# COMPACT_ATOMS: atom_id res chain seq x y z
N MET A 1 -4.31 -7.57 10.55
CA MET A 1 -5.22 -8.74 10.58
C MET A 1 -6.62 -8.29 10.97
N PRO A 2 -7.69 -8.93 10.47
CA PRO A 2 -9.06 -8.70 10.94
C PRO A 2 -9.23 -8.87 12.47
N LEU A 3 -10.09 -8.05 13.10
CA LEU A 3 -10.36 -8.11 14.55
C LEU A 3 -10.80 -9.50 15.01
N ARG A 4 -11.63 -10.20 14.22
CA ARG A 4 -12.14 -11.54 14.54
C ARG A 4 -11.02 -12.53 14.94
N HIS A 5 -9.85 -12.46 14.32
CA HIS A 5 -8.77 -13.41 14.62
C HIS A 5 -8.16 -13.19 16.01
N VAL A 6 -8.21 -11.95 16.52
CA VAL A 6 -7.83 -11.66 17.90
C VAL A 6 -8.93 -12.12 18.84
N VAL A 7 -10.20 -11.95 18.48
CA VAL A 7 -11.31 -12.50 19.27
C VAL A 7 -11.20 -14.03 19.38
N ASP A 8 -11.03 -14.72 18.25
CA ASP A 8 -10.83 -16.16 18.19
C ASP A 8 -9.66 -16.61 19.08
N LEU A 9 -8.52 -15.90 19.02
CA LEU A 9 -7.36 -16.19 19.88
C LEU A 9 -7.70 -16.08 21.37
N PHE A 10 -8.49 -15.09 21.77
CA PHE A 10 -8.84 -14.89 23.17
C PHE A 10 -9.89 -15.89 23.67
N GLU A 11 -10.93 -16.15 22.87
CA GLU A 11 -12.02 -17.04 23.24
C GLU A 11 -11.60 -18.51 23.22
N THR A 12 -10.87 -18.92 22.18
CA THR A 12 -10.42 -20.32 22.05
C THR A 12 -9.16 -20.61 22.87
N ARG A 13 -8.37 -19.57 23.17
CA ARG A 13 -7.01 -19.70 23.75
C ARG A 13 -6.10 -20.57 22.89
N GLU A 14 -6.31 -20.55 21.58
CA GLU A 14 -5.53 -21.29 20.59
C GLU A 14 -4.91 -20.33 19.57
N LEU A 15 -3.61 -20.47 19.34
CA LEU A 15 -2.92 -19.78 18.26
C LEU A 15 -2.85 -20.69 17.03
N HIS A 16 -3.28 -20.17 15.89
CA HIS A 16 -3.40 -20.91 14.64
C HIS A 16 -2.17 -20.73 13.74
N PHE A 17 -1.71 -21.83 13.15
CA PHE A 17 -0.73 -21.84 12.07
C PHE A 17 -1.38 -22.48 10.83
N ALA A 18 -1.26 -21.78 9.70
CA ALA A 18 -1.84 -22.21 8.43
C ALA A 18 -0.83 -23.02 7.62
N SER A 19 -1.30 -23.92 6.76
CA SER A 19 -0.43 -24.56 5.79
C SER A 19 0.03 -23.52 4.75
N PRO A 20 1.31 -23.46 4.37
CA PRO A 20 1.76 -22.62 3.26
C PRO A 20 1.05 -22.89 1.93
N GLU A 21 0.48 -24.09 1.74
CA GLU A 21 -0.30 -24.43 0.55
C GLU A 21 -1.59 -23.60 0.42
N SER A 22 -2.13 -23.13 1.56
CA SER A 22 -3.35 -22.32 1.61
C SER A 22 -3.12 -20.82 1.48
N TRP A 23 -1.88 -20.36 1.26
CA TRP A 23 -1.59 -18.92 1.08
C TRP A 23 -2.13 -18.40 -0.26
N ASP A 24 -2.31 -17.09 -0.39
CA ASP A 24 -2.80 -16.51 -1.65
C ASP A 24 -1.67 -16.26 -2.65
N ASP A 25 -0.45 -15.94 -2.17
CA ASP A 25 0.70 -15.65 -3.04
C ASP A 25 1.25 -16.93 -3.71
N PRO A 26 1.19 -17.05 -5.05
CA PRO A 26 1.74 -18.20 -5.76
C PRO A 26 3.26 -18.34 -5.60
N TYR A 27 4.00 -17.24 -5.37
CA TYR A 27 5.46 -17.26 -5.14
C TYR A 27 5.83 -17.85 -3.78
N GLU A 28 4.88 -17.95 -2.86
CA GLU A 28 5.10 -18.58 -1.56
C GLU A 28 4.65 -20.06 -1.52
N LYS A 29 4.01 -20.54 -2.59
CA LYS A 29 3.65 -21.96 -2.80
C LYS A 29 4.75 -22.76 -3.49
N VAL A 30 6.01 -22.43 -3.19
CA VAL A 30 7.20 -23.08 -3.77
C VAL A 30 7.36 -24.52 -3.32
N LEU A 31 6.87 -24.85 -2.12
CA LEU A 31 6.89 -26.21 -1.60
C LEU A 31 5.70 -27.01 -2.11
N ARG A 32 5.95 -27.85 -3.12
CA ARG A 32 4.97 -28.80 -3.66
C ARG A 32 5.51 -30.22 -3.55
N HIS A 33 5.17 -30.91 -2.47
CA HIS A 33 5.56 -32.29 -2.24
C HIS A 33 4.54 -32.97 -1.32
N LYS A 34 4.42 -34.30 -1.35
CA LYS A 34 3.52 -35.00 -0.39
C LYS A 34 3.77 -34.63 1.08
N GLY A 35 5.01 -34.26 1.41
CA GLY A 35 5.42 -33.80 2.74
C GLY A 35 5.23 -32.30 3.03
N SER A 36 4.90 -31.45 2.04
CA SER A 36 4.65 -30.02 2.29
C SER A 36 3.40 -29.78 3.13
N SER A 37 2.44 -30.71 3.07
CA SER A 37 1.27 -30.78 3.96
C SER A 37 1.61 -30.89 5.46
N LEU A 38 2.87 -31.16 5.80
CA LEU A 38 3.37 -31.23 7.18
C LEU A 38 3.94 -29.91 7.68
N ALA A 39 4.03 -28.87 6.84
CA ALA A 39 4.46 -27.52 7.23
C ALA A 39 3.27 -26.65 7.62
N PHE A 40 3.45 -25.89 8.69
CA PHE A 40 2.50 -24.89 9.18
C PHE A 40 3.26 -23.64 9.55
N ALA A 41 2.74 -22.48 9.17
CA ALA A 41 3.44 -21.23 9.30
C ALA A 41 2.55 -20.11 9.82
N GLN A 42 3.19 -19.14 10.45
CA GLN A 42 2.59 -17.88 10.88
C GLN A 42 3.60 -16.75 10.67
N CYS A 43 3.12 -15.65 10.09
CA CYS A 43 3.92 -14.52 9.67
C CYS A 43 3.78 -13.37 10.69
N TRP A 44 4.91 -12.80 11.08
CA TRP A 44 5.02 -11.65 11.98
C TRP A 44 5.83 -10.54 11.31
N CYS A 45 5.68 -9.31 11.76
CA CYS A 45 6.38 -8.15 11.18
C CYS A 45 7.18 -7.44 12.27
N THR A 46 8.43 -7.06 11.98
CA THR A 46 9.28 -6.31 12.91
C THR A 46 9.01 -4.80 12.85
N ARG A 47 8.41 -4.29 11.77
CA ARG A 47 8.12 -2.86 11.62
C ARG A 47 7.00 -2.41 12.54
N ALA A 48 7.32 -1.41 13.37
CA ALA A 48 6.40 -0.84 14.33
C ALA A 48 5.22 -0.07 13.69
N VAL A 49 5.35 0.50 12.49
CA VAL A 49 4.25 1.08 11.71
C VAL A 49 4.66 1.05 10.24
N SER A 50 3.74 0.72 9.33
CA SER A 50 3.97 0.77 7.87
C SER A 50 2.66 1.13 7.16
N ASP A 51 2.70 2.14 6.28
CA ASP A 51 1.56 2.54 5.46
C ASP A 51 1.12 1.42 4.52
N ALA A 52 2.09 0.83 3.82
CA ALA A 52 1.87 -0.28 2.90
C ALA A 52 1.16 -1.45 3.60
N MET A 53 1.57 -1.80 4.82
CA MET A 53 0.93 -2.87 5.59
C MET A 53 -0.55 -2.56 5.90
N TRP A 54 -0.90 -1.32 6.26
CA TRP A 54 -2.30 -0.95 6.46
C TRP A 54 -3.08 -0.99 5.14
N ARG A 55 -2.48 -0.54 4.04
CA ARG A 55 -3.13 -0.57 2.73
C ARG A 55 -3.41 -2.00 2.24
N ILE A 56 -2.48 -2.92 2.46
CA ILE A 56 -2.58 -4.32 2.02
C ILE A 56 -3.52 -5.13 2.91
N TYR A 57 -3.37 -5.05 4.24
CA TYR A 57 -4.05 -5.96 5.18
C TYR A 57 -5.32 -5.36 5.82
N SER A 58 -5.70 -4.13 5.48
CA SER A 58 -6.82 -3.38 6.06
C SER A 58 -7.57 -2.60 4.98
N SER A 59 -8.04 -3.31 3.95
CA SER A 59 -8.79 -2.72 2.83
C SER A 59 -10.08 -2.04 3.30
N ASP A 60 -10.76 -2.63 4.28
CA ASP A 60 -11.97 -2.13 4.93
C ASP A 60 -11.72 -1.18 6.12
N ARG A 61 -10.44 -0.90 6.43
CA ARG A 61 -10.00 -0.05 7.54
C ARG A 61 -10.39 -0.59 8.93
N THR A 62 -10.79 -1.86 9.05
CA THR A 62 -11.16 -2.47 10.33
C THR A 62 -10.06 -3.32 10.95
N ALA A 63 -8.97 -3.56 10.21
CA ALA A 63 -7.90 -4.41 10.69
C ALA A 63 -7.21 -3.81 11.92
N ILE A 64 -6.70 -4.71 12.73
CA ILE A 64 -5.88 -4.40 13.89
C ILE A 64 -4.53 -5.08 13.75
N ARG A 65 -3.60 -4.61 14.57
CA ARG A 65 -2.30 -5.21 14.76
C ARG A 65 -2.08 -5.52 16.23
N ILE A 66 -1.65 -6.73 16.50
CA ILE A 66 -1.17 -7.13 17.82
C ILE A 66 0.36 -7.02 17.86
N ARG A 67 0.91 -6.67 19.03
CA ARG A 67 2.34 -6.74 19.31
C ARG A 67 2.62 -7.96 20.17
N SER A 68 3.72 -8.64 19.88
CA SER A 68 4.33 -9.66 20.72
C SER A 68 5.85 -9.53 20.64
N THR A 69 6.59 -10.45 21.25
CA THR A 69 8.06 -10.49 21.23
C THR A 69 8.57 -11.83 20.75
N ARG A 70 9.80 -11.84 20.22
CA ARG A 70 10.49 -13.07 19.80
C ARG A 70 10.53 -14.11 20.92
N SER A 71 10.80 -13.70 22.15
CA SER A 71 10.84 -14.60 23.32
C SER A 71 9.49 -15.28 23.57
N LYS A 72 8.37 -14.56 23.42
CA LYS A 72 7.02 -15.14 23.56
C LYS A 72 6.70 -16.13 22.43
N LEU A 73 7.14 -15.84 21.20
CA LEU A 73 6.99 -16.75 20.07
C LEU A 73 7.87 -18.01 20.21
N LEU A 74 9.04 -17.92 20.85
CA LEU A 74 9.84 -19.10 21.19
C LEU A 74 9.14 -20.01 22.20
N VAL A 75 8.40 -19.44 23.17
CA VAL A 75 7.56 -20.22 24.09
C VAL A 75 6.43 -20.94 23.34
N VAL A 76 5.79 -20.28 22.37
CA VAL A 76 4.83 -20.92 21.45
C VAL A 76 5.49 -22.10 20.73
N GLY A 77 6.70 -21.89 20.18
CA GLY A 77 7.48 -22.93 19.54
C GLY A 77 7.77 -24.12 20.44
N ALA A 78 8.17 -23.88 21.69
CA ALA A 78 8.41 -24.95 22.67
C ALA A 78 7.13 -25.77 22.94
N ARG A 79 5.97 -25.11 23.04
CA ARG A 79 4.66 -25.78 23.21
C ARG A 79 4.29 -26.62 21.99
N ILE A 80 4.54 -26.11 20.78
CA ILE A 80 4.31 -26.86 19.53
C ILE A 80 5.18 -28.12 19.50
N LYS A 81 6.48 -27.99 19.79
CA LYS A 81 7.41 -29.13 19.85
C LYS A 81 6.89 -30.22 20.80
N ALA A 82 6.49 -29.83 22.02
CA ALA A 82 5.97 -30.74 23.03
C ALA A 82 4.63 -31.39 22.64
N THR A 83 3.70 -30.62 22.08
CA THR A 83 2.34 -31.09 21.77
C THR A 83 2.30 -32.00 20.55
N TYR A 84 3.11 -31.70 19.54
CA TYR A 84 2.98 -32.32 18.23
C TYR A 84 4.16 -33.21 17.83
N ASN A 85 5.20 -33.29 18.66
CA ASN A 85 6.49 -33.88 18.29
C ASN A 85 7.01 -33.30 16.95
N ALA A 86 6.97 -31.98 16.88
CA ALA A 86 7.29 -31.19 15.70
C ALA A 86 8.66 -30.54 15.83
N THR A 87 9.21 -30.10 14.70
CA THR A 87 10.28 -29.10 14.70
C THR A 87 9.65 -27.70 14.59
N PHE A 88 10.33 -26.70 15.12
CA PHE A 88 9.90 -25.31 15.05
C PHE A 88 11.09 -24.41 14.75
N ARG A 89 10.92 -23.49 13.80
CA ARG A 89 11.87 -22.47 13.36
C ARG A 89 11.22 -21.09 13.45
N LEU A 90 11.99 -20.08 13.83
CA LEU A 90 11.52 -18.70 13.96
C LEU A 90 12.64 -17.77 13.52
N ASP A 91 12.61 -17.31 12.28
CA ASP A 91 13.68 -16.52 11.69
C ASP A 91 13.14 -15.40 10.80
N GLU A 92 14.00 -14.43 10.51
CA GLU A 92 13.69 -13.37 9.57
C GLU A 92 13.69 -13.92 8.14
N VAL A 93 12.77 -13.41 7.31
CA VAL A 93 12.76 -13.70 5.88
C VAL A 93 13.88 -12.89 5.22
N VAL A 94 14.67 -13.55 4.38
CA VAL A 94 15.74 -12.94 3.61
C VAL A 94 15.18 -12.44 2.28
N TYR A 95 15.37 -11.16 1.99
CA TYR A 95 14.91 -10.52 0.77
C TYR A 95 16.07 -10.41 -0.23
N LYS A 96 15.85 -10.88 -1.46
CA LYS A 96 16.88 -10.90 -2.53
C LYS A 96 16.29 -10.49 -3.88
N GLN A 97 17.13 -10.20 -4.87
CA GLN A 97 16.65 -9.96 -6.22
C GLN A 97 16.00 -11.22 -6.79
N ALA A 98 15.04 -11.06 -7.70
CA ALA A 98 14.28 -12.18 -8.27
C ALA A 98 15.18 -13.31 -8.81
N ARG A 99 16.26 -12.95 -9.52
CA ARG A 99 17.24 -13.92 -10.03
C ARG A 99 17.88 -14.76 -8.92
N GLU A 100 18.30 -14.13 -7.82
CA GLU A 100 18.94 -14.82 -6.70
C GLU A 100 17.96 -15.71 -5.93
N VAL A 101 16.69 -15.29 -5.87
CA VAL A 101 15.61 -16.13 -5.32
C VAL A 101 15.46 -17.39 -6.18
N ASP A 102 15.36 -17.24 -7.50
CA ASP A 102 15.20 -18.37 -8.43
C ASP A 102 16.39 -19.33 -8.39
N GLU A 103 17.62 -18.81 -8.39
CA GLU A 103 18.85 -19.61 -8.26
C GLU A 103 18.91 -20.37 -6.92
N GLY A 104 18.53 -19.70 -5.82
CA GLY A 104 18.47 -20.31 -4.49
C GLY A 104 17.43 -21.43 -4.41
N LEU A 105 16.23 -21.19 -4.94
CA LEU A 105 15.16 -22.18 -4.98
C LEU A 105 15.52 -23.37 -5.88
N ALA A 106 16.18 -23.14 -7.01
CA ALA A 106 16.68 -24.20 -7.89
C ALA A 106 17.72 -25.08 -7.17
N THR A 107 18.60 -24.47 -6.38
CA THR A 107 19.59 -25.19 -5.56
C THR A 107 18.91 -26.07 -4.52
N ILE A 108 17.96 -25.50 -3.75
CA ILE A 108 17.16 -26.25 -2.77
C ILE A 108 16.43 -27.42 -3.47
N ALA A 109 15.81 -27.17 -4.62
CA ALA A 109 15.10 -28.20 -5.38
C ALA A 109 16.03 -29.33 -5.86
N ALA A 110 17.24 -29.01 -6.31
CA ALA A 110 18.23 -30.01 -6.74
C ALA A 110 18.66 -30.93 -5.58
N GLU A 111 18.91 -30.36 -4.41
CA GLU A 111 19.26 -31.13 -3.20
C GLU A 111 18.09 -32.00 -2.73
N LEU A 112 16.87 -31.47 -2.71
CA LEU A 112 15.67 -32.21 -2.30
C LEU A 112 15.32 -33.37 -3.24
N LYS A 113 15.70 -33.29 -4.52
CA LYS A 113 15.56 -34.40 -5.48
C LYS A 113 16.50 -35.55 -5.16
N GLN A 114 17.69 -35.27 -4.61
CA GLN A 114 18.64 -36.30 -4.23
C GLN A 114 18.24 -36.95 -2.90
N THR A 115 17.91 -36.13 -1.90
CA THR A 115 17.45 -36.61 -0.59
C THR A 115 16.47 -35.61 -0.01
N PHE A 116 15.22 -36.03 0.13
CA PHE A 116 14.19 -35.18 0.69
C PHE A 116 14.45 -34.92 2.18
N SER A 117 14.58 -33.64 2.54
CA SER A 117 14.72 -33.19 3.92
C SER A 117 13.73 -32.05 4.18
N MET A 118 12.85 -32.24 5.17
CA MET A 118 11.88 -31.20 5.52
C MET A 118 12.57 -29.91 6.03
N ASN A 119 13.68 -30.06 6.76
CA ASN A 119 14.48 -28.91 7.21
C ASN A 119 14.96 -28.06 6.03
N ARG A 120 15.41 -28.71 4.96
CA ARG A 120 15.91 -28.02 3.75
C ARG A 120 14.78 -27.46 2.91
N ALA A 121 13.65 -28.17 2.81
CA ALA A 121 12.46 -27.63 2.17
C ALA A 121 11.98 -26.34 2.85
N VAL A 122 11.94 -26.30 4.18
CA VAL A 122 11.52 -25.12 4.92
C VAL A 122 12.41 -23.90 4.65
N ASP A 123 13.67 -24.05 4.23
CA ASP A 123 14.53 -22.92 3.83
C ASP A 123 13.90 -22.10 2.69
N ALA A 124 13.16 -22.74 1.78
CA ALA A 124 12.46 -22.06 0.68
C ALA A 124 11.37 -21.10 1.18
N LEU A 125 10.87 -21.30 2.40
CA LEU A 125 9.89 -20.40 3.03
C LEU A 125 10.56 -19.19 3.68
N TYR A 126 11.88 -19.08 3.70
CA TYR A 126 12.58 -17.95 4.34
C TYR A 126 13.28 -17.04 3.33
N VAL A 127 12.92 -17.15 2.05
CA VAL A 127 13.43 -16.27 1.00
C VAL A 127 12.27 -15.63 0.24
N LYS A 128 12.33 -14.32 0.03
CA LYS A 128 11.39 -13.55 -0.78
C LYS A 128 12.12 -12.61 -1.73
N ARG A 129 11.38 -12.11 -2.72
CA ARG A 129 11.87 -11.01 -3.57
C ARG A 129 11.94 -9.72 -2.76
N ASP A 130 12.96 -8.92 -3.01
CA ASP A 130 13.16 -7.58 -2.44
C ASP A 130 11.95 -6.63 -2.61
N ALA A 131 11.15 -6.82 -3.66
CA ALA A 131 9.88 -6.13 -3.83
C ALA A 131 8.89 -6.28 -2.66
N PHE A 132 9.09 -7.22 -1.74
CA PHE A 132 8.27 -7.46 -0.54
C PHE A 132 8.97 -7.07 0.77
N ASP A 133 10.15 -6.43 0.72
CA ASP A 133 10.95 -6.09 1.90
C ASP A 133 10.20 -5.20 2.93
N TYR A 134 9.20 -4.45 2.47
CA TYR A 134 8.34 -3.61 3.29
C TYR A 134 7.57 -4.41 4.37
N GLU A 135 7.42 -5.73 4.19
CA GLU A 135 6.81 -6.62 5.18
C GLU A 135 7.69 -6.83 6.40
N ALA A 136 9.02 -6.75 6.25
CA ALA A 136 10.00 -6.99 7.32
C ALA A 136 9.65 -8.23 8.17
N GLU A 137 9.36 -9.32 7.45
CA GLU A 137 8.73 -10.51 8.01
C GLU A 137 9.69 -11.34 8.89
N VAL A 138 9.17 -11.78 10.03
CA VAL A 138 9.67 -12.90 10.83
C VAL A 138 8.68 -14.05 10.71
N ARG A 139 9.15 -15.21 10.25
CA ARG A 139 8.28 -16.36 10.00
C ARG A 139 8.50 -17.45 11.05
N ALA A 140 7.39 -17.82 11.71
CA ALA A 140 7.34 -18.95 12.61
C ALA A 140 6.86 -20.18 11.81
N VAL A 141 7.71 -21.17 11.60
CA VAL A 141 7.36 -22.41 10.87
C VAL A 141 7.46 -23.60 11.81
N ALA A 142 6.36 -24.33 11.96
CA ALA A 142 6.30 -25.64 12.56
C ALA A 142 6.22 -26.71 11.46
N PHE A 143 6.93 -27.82 11.61
CA PHE A 143 6.75 -28.95 10.72
C PHE A 143 6.77 -30.29 11.45
N LEU A 144 5.80 -31.12 11.08
CA LEU A 144 5.55 -32.39 11.73
C LEU A 144 6.44 -33.49 11.17
N GLN A 145 6.76 -34.47 12.02
CA GLN A 145 7.37 -35.71 11.56
C GLN A 145 6.30 -36.61 10.90
N PRO A 146 6.58 -37.22 9.74
CA PRO A 146 5.63 -38.14 9.11
C PRO A 146 5.30 -39.31 10.04
N LYS A 147 4.02 -39.59 10.23
CA LYS A 147 3.54 -40.78 10.95
C LYS A 147 2.76 -41.67 10.00
N LYS A 148 3.16 -42.94 9.90
CA LYS A 148 2.51 -43.92 9.01
C LYS A 148 1.04 -44.09 9.40
N GLY A 149 0.15 -43.95 8.43
CA GLY A 149 -1.30 -44.15 8.62
C GLY A 149 -2.06 -43.00 9.30
N VAL A 150 -1.39 -41.87 9.59
CA VAL A 150 -2.03 -40.69 10.20
C VAL A 150 -2.03 -39.56 9.18
N GLN A 151 -3.23 -39.08 8.83
CA GLN A 151 -3.35 -37.87 8.00
C GLN A 151 -2.95 -36.64 8.83
N PRO A 152 -2.16 -35.72 8.28
CA PRO A 152 -1.83 -34.50 8.97
C PRO A 152 -3.07 -33.63 9.15
N PRO A 153 -3.11 -32.80 10.20
CA PRO A 153 -4.20 -31.87 10.38
C PRO A 153 -4.14 -30.79 9.28
N GLN A 154 -5.30 -30.26 8.89
CA GLN A 154 -5.36 -29.14 7.93
C GLN A 154 -4.73 -27.86 8.50
N HIS A 155 -4.77 -27.73 9.82
CA HIS A 155 -4.29 -26.58 10.57
C HIS A 155 -3.62 -27.02 11.86
N LEU A 156 -2.59 -26.31 12.30
CA LEU A 156 -1.98 -26.53 13.61
C LEU A 156 -2.51 -25.50 14.59
N ARG A 157 -2.94 -25.95 15.78
CA ARG A 157 -3.48 -25.09 16.83
C ARG A 157 -2.77 -25.34 18.14
N VAL A 158 -2.11 -24.34 18.70
CA VAL A 158 -1.40 -24.49 19.97
C VAL A 158 -2.10 -23.70 21.06
N ARG A 159 -2.40 -24.37 22.18
CA ARG A 159 -2.95 -23.70 23.36
C ARG A 159 -1.94 -22.69 23.91
N ILE A 160 -2.38 -21.46 24.07
CA ILE A 160 -1.60 -20.36 24.61
C ILE A 160 -2.49 -19.41 25.40
N ASP A 161 -1.94 -18.82 26.44
CA ASP A 161 -2.64 -17.74 27.12
C ASP A 161 -2.51 -16.43 26.31
N PRO A 162 -3.61 -15.87 25.78
CA PRO A 162 -3.56 -14.68 24.92
C PRO A 162 -3.05 -13.45 25.67
N HIS A 163 -3.35 -13.32 26.97
CA HIS A 163 -2.88 -12.21 27.81
C HIS A 163 -1.36 -12.26 28.02
N SER A 164 -0.76 -13.45 28.07
CA SER A 164 0.69 -13.60 28.09
C SER A 164 1.35 -13.33 26.73
N LEU A 165 0.65 -13.60 25.62
CA LEU A 165 1.18 -13.50 24.27
C LEU A 165 1.12 -12.08 23.69
N VAL A 166 0.01 -11.36 23.91
CA VAL A 166 -0.28 -10.07 23.28
C VAL A 166 0.09 -8.91 24.19
N ASP A 167 1.06 -8.10 23.78
CA ASP A 167 1.50 -6.92 24.54
C ASP A 167 0.59 -5.72 24.35
N SER A 168 0.14 -5.47 23.11
CA SER A 168 -0.68 -4.31 22.78
C SER A 168 -1.45 -4.52 21.49
N ILE A 169 -2.54 -3.77 21.33
CA ILE A 169 -3.38 -3.76 20.14
C ILE A 169 -3.39 -2.36 19.54
N LEU A 170 -3.15 -2.27 18.23
CA LEU A 170 -3.12 -1.03 17.47
C LEU A 170 -4.15 -1.09 16.34
N PHE A 171 -5.06 -0.13 16.28
CA PHE A 171 -6.01 0.04 15.18
C PHE A 171 -5.38 0.74 13.97
N ASP A 172 -5.89 0.44 12.79
CA ASP A 172 -5.61 1.18 11.55
C ASP A 172 -5.76 2.70 11.78
N PRO A 173 -4.82 3.53 11.29
CA PRO A 173 -4.91 4.98 11.48
C PRO A 173 -6.14 5.62 10.80
N ARG A 174 -6.76 4.94 9.84
CA ARG A 174 -7.95 5.38 9.06
C ARG A 174 -9.26 4.79 9.60
N ALA A 175 -9.19 3.95 10.64
CA ALA A 175 -10.36 3.35 11.25
C ALA A 175 -11.28 4.44 11.83
N GLU A 176 -12.59 4.26 11.64
CA GLU A 176 -13.62 5.18 12.11
C GLU A 176 -13.69 5.17 13.65
N ALA A 177 -13.95 6.33 14.25
CA ALA A 177 -13.84 6.52 15.68
C ALA A 177 -14.86 5.69 16.49
N THR A 178 -16.08 5.53 15.99
CA THR A 178 -17.14 4.70 16.58
C THR A 178 -16.76 3.23 16.56
N TYR A 179 -16.23 2.72 15.44
CA TYR A 179 -15.67 1.36 15.38
C TYR A 179 -14.60 1.14 16.45
N ILE A 180 -13.63 2.07 16.57
CA ILE A 180 -12.56 1.96 17.57
C ILE A 180 -13.15 1.96 18.99
N ARG A 181 -14.13 2.83 19.29
CA ARG A 181 -14.77 2.86 20.62
C ARG A 181 -15.45 1.53 20.93
N MET A 182 -16.24 1.00 20.00
CA MET A 182 -16.95 -0.28 20.19
C MET A 182 -15.98 -1.46 20.33
N ALA A 183 -15.00 -1.58 19.44
CA ALA A 183 -14.00 -2.64 19.49
C ALA A 183 -13.15 -2.54 20.77
N THR A 184 -12.76 -1.34 21.18
CA THR A 184 -12.04 -1.13 22.44
C THR A 184 -12.89 -1.55 23.64
N TYR A 185 -14.17 -1.18 23.67
CA TYR A 185 -15.07 -1.62 24.73
C TYR A 185 -15.14 -3.15 24.80
N PHE A 186 -15.32 -3.83 23.66
CA PHE A 186 -15.36 -5.29 23.59
C PHE A 186 -14.05 -5.94 24.07
N LEU A 187 -12.90 -5.46 23.58
CA LEU A 187 -11.57 -5.95 24.00
C LEU A 187 -11.38 -5.82 25.52
N ARG A 188 -11.85 -4.72 26.13
CA ARG A 188 -11.71 -4.46 27.57
C ARG A 188 -12.71 -5.23 28.42
N LYS A 189 -13.97 -5.30 28.01
CA LYS A 189 -15.09 -5.78 28.84
C LYS A 189 -15.43 -7.23 28.61
N SER A 190 -15.31 -7.72 27.37
CA SER A 190 -15.61 -9.10 27.03
C SER A 190 -14.36 -9.97 27.10
N LEU A 191 -13.24 -9.48 26.55
CA LEU A 191 -11.99 -10.24 26.49
C LEU A 191 -11.03 -9.94 27.64
N ASN A 192 -11.36 -9.01 28.54
CA ASN A 192 -10.54 -8.59 29.67
C ASN A 192 -9.09 -8.23 29.28
N PHE A 193 -8.86 -7.69 28.08
CA PHE A 193 -7.52 -7.35 27.64
C PHE A 193 -6.98 -6.13 28.42
N GLU A 194 -5.89 -6.30 29.14
CA GLU A 194 -5.31 -5.27 30.00
C GLU A 194 -4.24 -4.42 29.31
N GLY A 195 -3.60 -4.94 28.26
CA GLY A 195 -2.53 -4.25 27.54
C GLY A 195 -2.98 -2.95 26.85
N PRO A 196 -2.03 -2.11 26.36
CA PRO A 196 -2.37 -0.88 25.65
C PRO A 196 -3.21 -1.14 24.39
N VAL A 197 -4.26 -0.34 24.23
CA VAL A 197 -5.13 -0.33 23.05
C VAL A 197 -5.16 1.09 22.51
N SER A 198 -4.72 1.31 21.27
CA SER A 198 -4.66 2.65 20.68
C SER A 198 -4.86 2.64 19.16
N ARG A 199 -5.03 3.83 18.58
CA ARG A 199 -5.01 4.02 17.12
C ARG A 199 -3.63 4.43 16.66
N SER A 200 -3.17 3.88 15.53
CA SER A 200 -1.92 4.29 14.88
C SER A 200 -1.91 5.81 14.64
N ALA A 201 -0.78 6.46 14.94
CA ALA A 201 -0.59 7.90 14.74
C ALA A 201 -0.03 8.25 13.35
N LEU A 202 0.06 7.28 12.42
CA LEU A 202 0.75 7.44 11.14
C LEU A 202 0.30 8.67 10.33
N TYR A 203 -0.99 9.00 10.35
CA TYR A 203 -1.55 10.16 9.65
C TYR A 203 -1.80 11.37 10.55
N ARG A 204 -1.20 11.41 11.75
CA ARG A 204 -1.27 12.59 12.62
C ARG A 204 -0.32 13.66 12.08
N ALA A 205 -0.83 14.55 11.25
CA ALA A 205 -0.08 15.69 10.76
C ALA A 205 0.00 16.80 11.81
N ALA A 206 1.17 17.42 11.93
CA ALA A 206 1.28 18.74 12.52
C ALA A 206 0.66 19.75 11.55
N ARG A 207 -0.23 20.62 12.04
CA ARG A 207 -0.72 21.74 11.26
C ARG A 207 0.22 22.92 11.47
N ILE A 208 0.59 23.56 10.37
CA ILE A 208 1.21 24.88 10.40
C ILE A 208 0.09 25.83 10.01
N ASP A 209 -0.30 26.68 10.95
CA ASP A 209 -1.26 27.74 10.70
C ASP A 209 -0.46 28.93 10.15
N ILE A 210 -0.61 29.18 8.85
CA ILE A 210 -0.09 30.39 8.21
C ILE A 210 -1.16 31.45 8.41
N PRO A 211 -0.84 32.60 9.05
CA PRO A 211 -1.79 33.70 9.19
C PRO A 211 -2.33 34.13 7.81
N ASP A 212 -3.64 34.39 7.72
CA ASP A 212 -4.28 34.79 6.45
C ASP A 212 -3.73 36.11 5.89
N ASP A 213 -3.12 36.94 6.73
CA ASP A 213 -2.45 38.20 6.38
C ASP A 213 -0.98 38.02 5.94
N ALA A 214 -0.47 36.79 5.92
CA ALA A 214 0.85 36.50 5.38
C ALA A 214 0.83 36.55 3.84
N GLU A 215 1.15 37.73 3.29
CA GLU A 215 1.26 37.93 1.85
C GLU A 215 2.42 37.11 1.24
N PRO A 216 2.20 36.36 0.14
CA PRO A 216 3.27 35.66 -0.54
C PRO A 216 4.23 36.66 -1.19
N ILE A 217 5.53 36.54 -0.92
CA ILE A 217 6.54 37.36 -1.58
C ILE A 217 6.53 37.01 -3.08
N LEU A 218 5.94 37.88 -3.90
CA LEU A 218 6.02 37.80 -5.35
C LEU A 218 7.46 38.12 -5.77
N GLN A 219 8.23 37.11 -6.14
CA GLN A 219 9.56 37.28 -6.77
C GLN A 219 9.43 37.82 -8.21
N ALA A 220 8.78 38.96 -8.40
CA ALA A 220 8.88 39.71 -9.66
C ALA A 220 10.11 40.63 -9.68
N ASP A 221 10.69 40.97 -8.52
CA ASP A 221 11.75 41.97 -8.41
C ASP A 221 13.18 41.40 -8.30
N ALA A 222 13.33 40.08 -8.16
CA ALA A 222 14.65 39.45 -8.10
C ALA A 222 15.30 39.28 -9.49
N TYR A 223 14.49 39.19 -10.56
CA TYR A 223 15.01 39.08 -11.93
C TYR A 223 15.45 40.44 -12.50
N ARG A 224 14.76 41.52 -12.14
CA ARG A 224 15.01 42.86 -12.70
C ARG A 224 16.21 43.59 -12.07
N ARG A 225 16.70 43.14 -10.90
CA ARG A 225 17.87 43.73 -10.22
C ARG A 225 19.20 43.02 -10.49
N ARG A 226 19.24 41.97 -11.32
CA ARG A 226 20.52 41.38 -11.79
C ARG A 226 20.98 41.87 -13.16
N SER A 227 20.16 42.62 -13.90
CA SER A 227 20.53 43.19 -15.21
C SER A 227 21.07 44.62 -15.15
N SER A 228 21.24 45.20 -13.96
CA SER A 228 21.71 46.59 -13.77
C SER A 228 22.97 46.71 -12.92
N GLN A 229 23.77 45.64 -12.81
CA GLN A 229 25.19 45.80 -12.51
C GLN A 229 25.93 45.88 -13.83
N THR A 230 26.18 47.11 -14.27
CA THR A 230 27.28 47.43 -15.19
C THR A 230 28.57 46.83 -14.64
N LEU A 231 29.04 45.75 -15.27
CA LEU A 231 30.43 45.35 -15.21
C LEU A 231 31.28 46.55 -15.67
N PRO A 232 32.31 46.97 -14.92
CA PRO A 232 33.23 47.97 -15.41
C PRO A 232 33.96 47.41 -16.63
N CYS A 233 33.79 48.09 -17.77
CA CYS A 233 34.58 47.90 -18.96
C CYS A 233 36.06 48.13 -18.62
N LEU A 234 36.84 47.07 -18.53
CA LEU A 234 38.27 47.17 -18.82
C LEU A 234 38.39 47.42 -20.31
N GLY A 235 38.78 48.65 -20.68
CA GLY A 235 39.31 48.94 -22.01
C GLY A 235 40.40 47.91 -22.33
N GLU A 236 40.50 47.40 -23.55
CA GLU A 236 40.82 48.20 -24.71
C GLU A 236 40.61 47.38 -26.01
N ILE A 237 40.34 48.12 -27.09
CA ILE A 237 40.58 47.77 -28.51
C ILE A 237 39.42 47.07 -29.27
N CYS A 238 38.59 47.96 -29.85
CA CYS A 238 38.40 48.16 -31.30
C CYS A 238 37.73 47.06 -32.14
N GLY A 239 36.60 47.42 -32.76
CA GLY A 239 35.92 46.62 -33.78
C GLY A 239 34.55 47.16 -34.14
N SER A 240 34.53 48.33 -34.76
CA SER A 240 33.39 49.10 -35.23
C SER A 240 32.37 48.31 -36.07
N ARG A 241 31.08 48.49 -35.76
CA ARG A 241 30.04 48.97 -36.71
C ARG A 241 28.71 49.18 -35.99
N SER A 242 28.33 50.46 -35.92
CA SER A 242 27.06 50.99 -35.49
C SER A 242 25.97 50.64 -36.51
N VAL A 243 24.78 50.24 -36.06
CA VAL A 243 23.55 50.34 -36.85
C VAL A 243 22.47 50.95 -35.95
N GLU A 244 22.08 52.18 -36.29
CA GLU A 244 20.92 52.87 -35.72
C GLU A 244 19.63 52.13 -36.09
N VAL A 245 18.77 51.86 -35.12
CA VAL A 245 17.40 51.39 -35.36
C VAL A 245 16.46 52.57 -35.15
N ARG A 246 15.95 53.14 -36.25
CA ARG A 246 14.78 54.03 -36.22
C ARG A 246 13.52 53.16 -36.18
N ILE A 247 12.66 53.47 -35.22
CA ILE A 247 11.31 52.91 -35.09
C ILE A 247 10.36 53.88 -35.79
N GLU A 248 9.69 53.42 -36.84
CA GLU A 248 8.48 54.08 -37.35
C GLU A 248 7.32 53.07 -37.31
N ASP A 249 6.31 53.41 -36.52
CA ASP A 249 4.99 52.80 -36.47
C ASP A 249 4.21 53.21 -37.73
N SER A 250 3.80 52.25 -38.55
CA SER A 250 2.53 52.32 -39.30
C SER A 250 2.25 50.99 -40.01
N GLY A 251 1.00 50.54 -39.88
CA GLY A 251 0.55 49.23 -40.33
C GLY A 251 0.61 49.02 -41.84
N GLY A 252 0.77 47.76 -42.23
CA GLY A 252 0.69 47.32 -43.61
C GLY A 252 1.58 46.12 -43.84
N VAL A 253 0.97 44.96 -44.09
CA VAL A 253 1.67 43.74 -44.55
C VAL A 253 2.28 44.02 -45.93
N PRO A 254 3.58 43.74 -46.16
CA PRO A 254 4.08 43.54 -47.51
C PRO A 254 4.54 42.09 -47.73
N VAL A 255 4.02 41.59 -48.84
CA VAL A 255 4.29 40.32 -49.51
C VAL A 255 5.78 40.18 -49.88
N LEU A 256 6.27 38.94 -49.78
CA LEU A 256 7.61 38.44 -50.14
C LEU A 256 7.96 38.67 -51.64
N PRO A 257 9.25 38.78 -52.01
CA PRO A 257 9.71 38.32 -53.31
C PRO A 257 10.08 36.82 -53.24
N LEU A 258 9.41 36.08 -54.11
CA LEU A 258 9.70 34.71 -54.55
C LEU A 258 10.95 34.65 -55.44
N CYS A 259 11.52 33.43 -55.53
CA CYS A 259 12.27 32.79 -56.63
C CYS A 259 13.49 32.03 -56.07
N ASP A 260 13.76 30.75 -56.34
CA ASP A 260 13.20 29.78 -57.29
C ASP A 260 13.52 28.35 -56.83
N GLY A 261 12.68 27.37 -57.18
CA GLY A 261 13.11 25.97 -57.28
C GLY A 261 12.21 24.86 -56.70
N CYS A 262 11.10 24.58 -57.38
CA CYS A 262 10.45 23.26 -57.60
C CYS A 262 9.94 22.38 -56.42
N LEU A 263 8.60 22.41 -56.24
CA LEU A 263 7.58 21.31 -56.25
C LEU A 263 8.04 19.87 -55.89
N CYS A 264 7.36 19.00 -55.13
CA CYS A 264 6.08 18.97 -54.40
C CYS A 264 6.01 17.62 -53.66
N SER A 265 5.57 17.56 -52.40
CA SER A 265 4.61 16.55 -51.87
C SER A 265 4.35 16.72 -50.36
N HIS A 266 3.09 16.97 -50.02
CA HIS A 266 2.44 16.62 -48.74
C HIS A 266 1.66 15.31 -48.95
N PRO A 267 1.15 14.58 -47.92
CA PRO A 267 1.00 14.97 -46.51
C PRO A 267 1.37 13.87 -45.47
N SER A 268 1.19 14.23 -44.20
CA SER A 268 0.76 13.40 -43.06
C SER A 268 1.80 12.90 -42.05
N GLY A 269 1.53 13.24 -40.79
CA GLY A 269 1.73 12.35 -39.65
C GLY A 269 3.04 12.47 -38.87
N ARG A 270 2.99 13.12 -37.70
CA ARG A 270 3.24 12.49 -36.38
C ARG A 270 3.14 13.54 -35.25
N PRO A 271 2.43 13.26 -34.15
CA PRO A 271 2.41 14.14 -32.99
C PRO A 271 3.72 14.03 -32.21
N ARG A 272 4.25 15.17 -31.76
CA ARG A 272 5.21 15.24 -30.65
C ARG A 272 4.46 14.91 -29.37
N SER A 273 4.99 13.95 -28.61
CA SER A 273 4.52 13.55 -27.29
C SER A 273 4.71 14.68 -26.28
N GLU A 274 3.60 15.25 -25.79
CA GLU A 274 3.57 16.07 -24.58
C GLU A 274 3.29 15.19 -23.37
N ILE A 275 4.15 15.28 -22.36
CA ILE A 275 3.95 14.69 -21.04
C ILE A 275 3.08 15.69 -20.26
N GLN A 276 1.84 15.32 -19.94
CA GLN A 276 0.97 16.09 -19.04
C GLN A 276 0.95 15.45 -17.65
N LEU A 277 1.48 16.19 -16.66
CA LEU A 277 1.34 15.90 -15.24
C LEU A 277 0.01 16.49 -14.76
N PHE A 278 -0.87 15.66 -14.20
CA PHE A 278 -2.12 16.12 -13.58
C PHE A 278 -1.93 16.21 -12.06
N ASP A 279 -1.81 17.44 -11.55
CA ASP A 279 -1.98 17.76 -10.13
C ASP A 279 -3.49 17.89 -9.82
N GLN A 280 -4.03 16.93 -9.09
CA GLN A 280 -5.41 16.94 -8.64
C GLN A 280 -5.52 17.69 -7.31
N SER A 281 -5.76 19.00 -7.36
CA SER A 281 -6.62 19.68 -6.38
C SER A 281 -6.77 21.19 -6.66
N LYS A 282 -7.80 21.58 -7.41
CA LYS A 282 -8.54 22.84 -7.28
C LYS A 282 -9.68 22.89 -8.30
N ILE A 283 -10.92 22.84 -7.83
CA ILE A 283 -12.10 23.20 -8.64
C ILE A 283 -12.66 24.48 -8.03
N GLN A 284 -12.66 25.57 -8.81
CA GLN A 284 -13.41 26.78 -8.52
C GLN A 284 -14.77 26.68 -9.25
N PHE A 285 -15.86 26.98 -8.53
CA PHE A 285 -17.19 27.03 -9.13
C PHE A 285 -17.51 28.47 -9.55
N VAL A 286 -17.86 28.63 -10.83
CA VAL A 286 -18.53 29.83 -11.35
C VAL A 286 -19.91 29.38 -11.83
N ASP A 287 -20.92 30.08 -11.34
CA ASP A 287 -22.32 30.05 -11.76
C ASP A 287 -23.28 29.03 -11.08
N LYS A 288 -24.42 29.58 -10.67
CA LYS A 288 -25.47 29.03 -9.82
C LYS A 288 -26.50 28.30 -10.66
N SER A 289 -26.41 26.98 -10.75
CA SER A 289 -27.58 26.09 -10.69
C SER A 289 -27.17 24.63 -10.79
N LYS A 290 -27.22 23.93 -9.64
CA LYS A 290 -27.00 22.48 -9.42
C LYS A 290 -25.54 22.08 -9.18
N VAL A 291 -25.28 21.58 -7.97
CA VAL A 291 -24.08 20.82 -7.61
C VAL A 291 -24.53 19.62 -6.77
N GLN A 292 -24.15 18.40 -7.17
CA GLN A 292 -24.31 17.17 -6.40
C GLN A 292 -22.96 16.45 -6.31
N LEU A 293 -22.68 15.92 -5.11
CA LEU A 293 -21.44 15.28 -4.64
C LEU A 293 -21.27 13.86 -5.19
N VAL A 294 -20.02 13.38 -5.38
CA VAL A 294 -19.70 11.94 -5.47
C VAL A 294 -18.29 11.65 -4.92
N ASP A 295 -18.24 10.77 -3.91
CA ASP A 295 -17.12 9.84 -3.64
C ASP A 295 -17.32 8.60 -4.52
N GLN A 296 -16.24 8.08 -5.09
CA GLN A 296 -16.24 7.20 -6.26
C GLN A 296 -16.80 5.81 -5.94
N SER A 297 -17.90 5.44 -6.61
CA SER A 297 -18.13 4.12 -7.24
C SER A 297 -19.48 4.14 -7.99
N GLU A 298 -19.44 4.42 -9.29
CA GLU A 298 -20.48 4.36 -10.33
C GLU A 298 -21.85 5.03 -10.12
N VAL A 299 -22.14 6.06 -10.93
CA VAL A 299 -23.48 6.62 -11.17
C VAL A 299 -23.67 6.84 -12.67
N GLN A 300 -24.65 6.17 -13.30
CA GLN A 300 -25.13 6.50 -14.65
C GLN A 300 -26.44 7.29 -14.54
N LEU A 301 -26.47 8.52 -15.08
CA LEU A 301 -27.67 9.36 -15.17
C LEU A 301 -27.93 9.77 -16.62
N LEU A 302 -29.08 9.35 -17.15
CA LEU A 302 -29.62 9.72 -18.46
C LEU A 302 -30.86 10.61 -18.25
N GLY A 303 -30.79 11.89 -18.67
CA GLY A 303 -31.94 12.82 -18.68
C GLY A 303 -31.88 14.00 -17.68
N LYS A 304 -32.52 15.11 -18.05
CA LYS A 304 -32.46 16.46 -17.43
C LYS A 304 -33.33 16.60 -16.14
N PRO A 305 -32.99 17.48 -15.18
CA PRO A 305 -32.76 17.10 -13.77
C PRO A 305 -33.62 17.81 -12.70
N LYS A 306 -33.74 17.20 -11.50
CA LYS A 306 -33.76 17.86 -10.15
C LYS A 306 -33.75 16.76 -9.06
N LEU A 307 -32.76 16.74 -8.16
CA LEU A 307 -32.84 15.93 -6.94
C LEU A 307 -32.39 16.77 -5.73
N GLN A 308 -33.24 16.79 -4.71
CA GLN A 308 -33.06 17.43 -3.42
C GLN A 308 -33.46 16.39 -2.38
N LEU A 309 -32.55 15.98 -1.47
CA LEU A 309 -32.94 15.19 -0.30
C LEU A 309 -32.16 15.59 0.95
N VAL A 310 -32.92 15.69 2.04
CA VAL A 310 -32.59 16.17 3.37
C VAL A 310 -32.65 14.97 4.32
N HIS A 311 -31.54 14.72 5.04
CA HIS A 311 -31.36 13.99 6.31
C HIS A 311 -31.94 12.57 6.54
N GLN A 312 -31.06 11.71 7.07
CA GLN A 312 -31.22 10.44 7.80
C GLN A 312 -31.73 9.17 7.09
N SER A 313 -30.81 8.17 7.08
CA SER A 313 -30.98 6.71 6.88
C SER A 313 -30.72 6.14 5.47
N PHE A 314 -30.03 5.01 5.44
CA PHE A 314 -29.49 4.20 4.32
C PHE A 314 -30.40 3.99 3.10
N VAL A 315 -29.82 3.89 1.89
CA VAL A 315 -30.28 2.95 0.82
C VAL A 315 -29.12 2.45 -0.06
N GLN A 316 -29.09 1.13 -0.29
CA GLN A 316 -28.31 0.36 -1.25
C GLN A 316 -29.30 -0.25 -2.24
N PHE A 317 -29.07 -0.28 -3.56
CA PHE A 317 -29.59 -1.37 -4.42
C PHE A 317 -28.78 -1.61 -5.70
N ILE A 318 -28.46 -2.89 -5.89
CA ILE A 318 -27.87 -3.54 -7.06
C ILE A 318 -29.03 -4.16 -7.88
N ASN A 319 -29.04 -3.89 -9.19
CA ASN A 319 -29.68 -4.61 -10.32
C ASN A 319 -31.22 -4.89 -10.33
N LYS A 320 -31.85 -4.68 -11.49
CA LYS A 320 -33.31 -4.62 -11.81
C LYS A 320 -34.01 -6.01 -11.94
N PRO A 321 -35.31 -6.10 -12.29
CA PRO A 321 -36.53 -5.60 -11.63
C PRO A 321 -37.64 -6.70 -11.53
N GLN A 322 -38.72 -6.43 -10.78
CA GLN A 322 -40.13 -6.79 -11.05
C GLN A 322 -40.89 -6.90 -9.73
N VAL A 323 -41.74 -5.92 -9.40
CA VAL A 323 -43.00 -6.18 -8.66
C VAL A 323 -44.03 -5.12 -9.05
N GLN A 324 -45.23 -5.60 -9.43
CA GLN A 324 -46.49 -4.90 -9.68
C GLN A 324 -47.01 -4.21 -8.41
N LEU A 325 -47.59 -3.01 -8.55
CA LEU A 325 -48.32 -2.37 -7.46
C LEU A 325 -49.79 -2.87 -7.44
N VAL A 326 -50.24 -3.22 -6.25
CA VAL A 326 -51.62 -3.51 -5.79
C VAL A 326 -51.72 -2.74 -4.46
N ASP A 327 -52.69 -1.92 -4.10
CA ASP A 327 -54.00 -1.54 -4.67
C ASP A 327 -54.02 -0.12 -5.27
#